data_AF-A0A5J4W2J7-F1
#
_entry.id   AF-A0A5J4W2J7-F1
#
_cell.length_a   1.000
_cell.length_b   1.000
_cell.length_c   1.000
_cell.angle_alpha   90.00
_cell.angle_beta   90.00
_cell.angle_gamma   90.00
#
_symmetry.space_group_name_H-M   'P 1'
#
loop_
_entity.id
_entity.type
_entity.pdbx_description
1 polymer ?
#
loop_
_entity_poly.entity_id
_entity_poly.type
_entity_poly.pdbx_seq_one_letter_code
_entity_poly.pdbx_strand_id
1 'polypeptide(L)'
;MFSNRRNRKFRRFVSLSQDKWAVAQDCLSISWQLEVPYLHPPIPLIQQTLNKLMKEKVQSSYDHTILAIPTVVACTNEDDIKTDSPRRKRRRLSPGREDEEVKEAPTTRKNDGCLARGNRGEELFRWVLNQRGLTDTAIQNVINGWHEAWRRHRQRLGQFDEYWISLGRRREELLKVEDPELVIANFISQLEAEDATNANQANCRSALSTLFQLQGFKKEKINGVALQQIMKKPQAGMRKPIKEEQIWNYDQLLKYIKNKSDQKVQLSEIEFLGIVIATIMGYSTLRLIEVHRAIVSKLPKGCWQIKTAMFKGHDTGVTVIFRPLDDLSICPTQWLSSWMNRRKKKDEKLPVWWLYSKNRVASYEETSKAVHIVMKACKIPTGYTVTSIRSSSMTKSIDQGATKTEINRATRHRKGSQAVANHYDKNLNDKIRTRLAKL
;
A
#
# COMPACT_ATOMS: atom_id res chain seq x y z
N MET A 1 -35.31 12.12 0.99
CA MET A 1 -36.11 12.47 -0.19
C MET A 1 -35.59 11.71 -1.39
N PHE A 2 -34.40 12.01 -1.95
CA PHE A 2 -33.81 11.17 -3.01
C PHE A 2 -33.46 9.76 -2.51
N SER A 3 -34.31 8.78 -2.82
CA SER A 3 -34.06 7.37 -2.53
C SER A 3 -34.80 6.47 -3.51
N ASN A 4 -34.32 5.26 -3.70
CA ASN A 4 -35.00 4.18 -4.41
C ASN A 4 -35.51 3.13 -3.42
N ARG A 5 -36.33 2.19 -3.89
CA ARG A 5 -36.85 1.08 -3.08
C ARG A 5 -35.78 0.33 -2.27
N ARG A 6 -34.54 0.22 -2.77
CA ARG A 6 -33.45 -0.54 -2.13
C ARG A 6 -32.73 0.23 -1.02
N ASN A 7 -32.83 1.57 -0.99
CA ASN A 7 -32.11 2.41 -0.03
C ASN A 7 -33.03 3.37 0.76
N ARG A 8 -34.35 3.20 0.67
CA ARG A 8 -35.31 4.01 1.44
C ARG A 8 -35.09 3.81 2.93
N LYS A 9 -34.87 4.91 3.65
CA LYS A 9 -34.80 4.95 5.13
C LYS A 9 -36.11 5.41 5.77
N PHE A 10 -37.04 5.93 4.98
CA PHE A 10 -38.29 6.53 5.44
C PHE A 10 -39.49 5.96 4.68
N ARG A 11 -40.67 5.99 5.30
CA ARG A 11 -41.93 5.52 4.69
C ARG A 11 -42.37 6.36 3.50
N ARG A 12 -42.05 7.67 3.52
CA ARG A 12 -42.32 8.62 2.44
C ARG A 12 -41.01 8.98 1.75
N PHE A 13 -40.95 8.82 0.43
CA PHE A 13 -39.74 9.15 -0.35
C PHE A 13 -40.03 9.51 -1.79
N VAL A 14 -39.02 10.04 -2.48
CA VAL A 14 -39.07 10.48 -3.87
C VAL A 14 -37.96 9.76 -4.64
N SER A 15 -38.31 9.16 -5.77
CA SER A 15 -37.39 8.38 -6.60
C SER A 15 -37.05 9.16 -7.86
N LEU A 16 -35.83 9.00 -8.38
CA LEU A 16 -35.41 9.62 -9.66
C LEU A 16 -35.89 8.84 -10.88
N SER A 17 -36.29 7.58 -10.68
CA SER A 17 -36.89 6.70 -11.67
C SER A 17 -38.32 6.39 -11.26
N GLN A 18 -39.18 6.05 -12.21
CA GLN A 18 -40.56 5.66 -11.93
C GLN A 18 -40.60 4.51 -10.91
N ASP A 19 -41.20 4.77 -9.75
CA ASP A 19 -41.32 3.81 -8.65
C ASP A 19 -42.75 3.92 -8.10
N LYS A 20 -43.49 2.80 -8.08
CA LYS A 20 -44.89 2.75 -7.63
C LYS A 20 -45.07 3.14 -6.15
N TRP A 21 -43.99 3.16 -5.37
CA TRP A 21 -43.99 3.46 -3.94
C TRP A 21 -43.42 4.86 -3.62
N ALA A 22 -42.91 5.56 -4.62
CA ALA A 22 -42.44 6.93 -4.45
C ALA A 22 -43.61 7.91 -4.56
N VAL A 23 -43.58 8.95 -3.75
CA VAL A 23 -44.61 10.02 -3.77
C VAL A 23 -44.49 10.89 -5.02
N ALA A 24 -43.28 10.99 -5.57
CA ALA A 24 -43.01 11.70 -6.81
C ALA A 24 -41.80 11.08 -7.53
N GLN A 25 -41.67 11.39 -8.82
CA GLN A 25 -40.55 10.99 -9.68
C GLN A 25 -39.41 12.03 -9.69
N ASP A 26 -39.63 13.21 -9.13
CA ASP A 26 -38.60 14.24 -9.01
C ASP A 26 -38.80 15.02 -7.71
N CYS A 27 -37.71 15.15 -6.93
CA CYS A 27 -37.75 15.90 -5.67
C CYS A 27 -37.67 17.40 -5.92
N LEU A 28 -37.17 17.82 -7.09
CA LEU A 28 -37.09 19.23 -7.49
C LEU A 28 -38.44 19.78 -7.97
N SER A 29 -39.43 18.93 -8.25
CA SER A 29 -40.76 19.38 -8.67
C SER A 29 -41.77 19.55 -7.52
N ILE A 30 -41.46 19.05 -6.33
CA ILE A 30 -42.35 19.16 -5.14
C ILE A 30 -41.93 20.30 -4.22
N SER A 31 -42.87 21.01 -3.60
CA SER A 31 -42.54 22.03 -2.58
C SER A 31 -41.94 21.39 -1.34
N TRP A 32 -40.93 22.02 -0.74
CA TRP A 32 -40.32 21.62 0.53
C TRP A 32 -40.73 22.54 1.68
N GLN A 33 -41.56 23.54 1.42
CA GLN A 33 -42.09 24.44 2.43
C GLN A 33 -42.97 23.62 3.39
N LEU A 34 -42.73 23.75 4.70
CA LEU A 34 -43.39 23.04 5.82
C LEU A 34 -42.83 21.66 6.23
N GLU A 35 -41.79 21.15 5.56
CA GLU A 35 -41.14 19.88 5.95
C GLU A 35 -39.63 20.07 6.18
N VAL A 36 -39.00 19.20 6.98
CA VAL A 36 -37.53 19.12 7.11
C VAL A 36 -37.04 17.96 6.24
N PRO A 37 -36.66 18.22 4.97
CA PRO A 37 -36.30 17.15 4.04
C PRO A 37 -34.94 16.55 4.38
N TYR A 38 -34.88 15.22 4.46
CA TYR A 38 -33.60 14.50 4.50
C TYR A 38 -33.04 14.32 3.08
N LEU A 39 -32.05 15.11 2.67
CA LEU A 39 -31.60 15.18 1.27
C LEU A 39 -30.33 14.34 1.01
N HIS A 40 -30.37 13.50 -0.03
CA HIS A 40 -29.23 12.72 -0.54
C HIS A 40 -29.18 12.77 -2.08
N PRO A 41 -29.01 13.96 -2.68
CA PRO A 41 -29.03 14.09 -4.14
C PRO A 41 -27.86 13.33 -4.80
N PRO A 42 -28.06 12.75 -5.99
CA PRO A 42 -26.95 12.33 -6.85
C PRO A 42 -26.02 13.49 -7.15
N ILE A 43 -24.74 13.18 -7.40
CA ILE A 43 -23.70 14.19 -7.71
C ILE A 43 -24.16 15.23 -8.74
N PRO A 44 -24.80 14.86 -9.87
CA PRO A 44 -25.27 15.84 -10.87
C PRO A 44 -26.31 16.84 -10.36
N LEU A 45 -27.06 16.52 -9.31
CA LEU A 45 -28.20 17.30 -8.83
C LEU A 45 -27.88 18.10 -7.55
N ILE A 46 -26.65 18.03 -7.03
CA ILE A 46 -26.26 18.72 -5.80
C ILE A 46 -26.50 20.24 -5.93
N GLN A 47 -26.04 20.85 -7.02
CA GLN A 47 -26.15 22.30 -7.21
C GLN A 47 -27.61 22.77 -7.30
N GLN A 48 -28.45 22.05 -8.04
CA GLN A 48 -29.87 22.37 -8.16
C GLN A 48 -30.60 22.20 -6.83
N THR A 49 -30.24 21.17 -6.05
CA THR A 49 -30.77 20.93 -4.71
C THR A 49 -30.44 22.08 -3.76
N LEU A 50 -29.18 22.56 -3.78
CA LEU A 50 -28.74 23.71 -2.98
C LEU A 50 -29.46 25.00 -3.38
N ASN A 51 -29.57 25.26 -4.69
CA ASN A 51 -30.28 26.45 -5.20
C ASN A 51 -31.74 26.46 -4.75
N LYS A 52 -32.41 25.31 -4.80
CA LYS A 52 -33.81 25.18 -4.36
C LYS A 52 -33.96 25.38 -2.85
N LEU A 53 -33.03 24.85 -2.05
CA LEU A 53 -33.03 25.02 -0.61
C LEU A 53 -32.90 26.49 -0.19
N MET A 54 -32.02 27.22 -0.88
CA MET A 54 -31.88 28.67 -0.70
C MET A 54 -33.14 29.42 -1.14
N LYS A 55 -33.74 29.04 -2.28
CA LYS A 55 -34.95 29.67 -2.81
C LYS A 55 -36.18 29.49 -1.91
N GLU A 56 -36.37 28.30 -1.33
CA GLU A 56 -37.54 27.97 -0.51
C GLU A 56 -37.36 28.23 0.98
N LYS A 57 -36.17 28.71 1.42
CA LYS A 57 -35.84 29.03 2.82
C LYS A 57 -36.12 27.88 3.80
N VAL A 58 -35.84 26.65 3.40
CA VAL A 58 -36.15 25.44 4.17
C VAL A 58 -35.02 25.08 5.13
N GLN A 59 -35.35 24.80 6.39
CA GLN A 59 -34.41 24.18 7.33
C GLN A 59 -34.22 22.70 6.97
N SER A 60 -32.98 22.29 6.73
CA SER A 60 -32.63 20.88 6.48
C SER A 60 -31.51 20.44 7.41
N SER A 61 -31.55 19.18 7.89
CA SER A 61 -30.40 18.58 8.54
C SER A 61 -29.35 18.19 7.48
N TYR A 62 -28.46 19.11 7.12
CA TYR A 62 -27.25 18.78 6.37
C TYR A 62 -26.27 18.10 7.32
N ASP A 63 -25.75 16.93 6.94
CA ASP A 63 -24.59 16.35 7.61
C ASP A 63 -23.39 17.25 7.35
N HIS A 64 -22.89 17.90 8.41
CA HIS A 64 -21.86 18.95 8.36
C HIS A 64 -20.57 18.46 7.68
N THR A 65 -20.40 18.80 6.41
CA THR A 65 -19.09 18.81 5.76
C THR A 65 -18.90 20.15 5.05
N ILE A 66 -18.12 21.01 5.70
CA ILE A 66 -17.77 22.38 5.30
C ILE A 66 -17.14 22.38 3.89
N LEU A 67 -17.78 23.10 2.96
CA LEU A 67 -17.22 23.57 1.70
C LEU A 67 -16.29 24.74 1.99
N ALA A 68 -14.99 24.54 1.83
CA ALA A 68 -14.05 25.63 1.63
C ALA A 68 -13.99 25.95 0.12
N ILE A 69 -14.14 27.24 -0.15
CA ILE A 69 -14.11 27.96 -1.42
C ILE A 69 -12.94 27.48 -2.33
N PRO A 70 -13.16 27.17 -3.62
CA PRO A 70 -12.06 26.98 -4.56
C PRO A 70 -11.55 28.35 -5.04
N THR A 71 -10.45 28.81 -4.45
CA THR A 71 -9.64 29.89 -5.04
C THR A 71 -8.77 29.30 -6.14
N VAL A 72 -9.03 29.72 -7.38
CA VAL A 72 -8.22 29.41 -8.55
C VAL A 72 -6.88 30.14 -8.42
N VAL A 73 -5.78 29.39 -8.35
CA VAL A 73 -4.43 29.93 -8.58
C VAL A 73 -3.77 29.08 -9.65
N ALA A 74 -3.64 29.67 -10.83
CA ALA A 74 -2.82 29.14 -11.90
C ALA A 74 -1.34 29.33 -11.53
N CYS A 75 -0.53 28.28 -11.71
CA CYS A 75 0.91 28.42 -11.80
C CYS A 75 1.36 27.75 -13.09
N THR A 76 1.92 28.58 -13.96
CA THR A 76 2.62 28.27 -15.19
C THR A 76 3.84 27.39 -14.90
N ASN A 77 4.05 26.39 -15.77
CA ASN A 77 5.30 25.63 -15.85
C ASN A 77 6.33 26.42 -16.65
N GLU A 78 7.58 26.36 -16.20
CA GLU A 78 8.88 26.59 -16.87
C GLU A 78 9.90 26.51 -15.69
N ASP A 79 11.04 25.81 -15.66
CA ASP A 79 11.83 25.05 -16.63
C ASP A 79 12.81 24.11 -15.89
N ASP A 80 13.30 23.12 -16.65
CA ASP A 80 14.65 22.53 -16.67
C ASP A 80 15.37 22.07 -15.39
N ILE A 81 15.39 20.74 -15.18
CA ILE A 81 16.59 20.07 -14.64
C ILE A 81 16.91 18.81 -15.46
N LYS A 82 17.97 18.94 -16.26
CA LYS A 82 18.74 17.87 -16.91
C LYS A 82 19.19 16.81 -15.89
N THR A 83 18.70 15.58 -15.99
CA THR A 83 19.29 14.43 -15.29
C THR A 83 20.07 13.57 -16.28
N ASP A 84 21.39 13.69 -16.22
CA ASP A 84 22.31 12.91 -17.01
C ASP A 84 22.50 11.51 -16.39
N SER A 85 22.41 10.48 -17.24
CA SER A 85 22.57 9.07 -16.86
C SER A 85 23.96 8.59 -17.24
N PRO A 86 24.57 7.68 -16.47
CA PRO A 86 24.99 6.46 -17.16
C PRO A 86 24.70 5.18 -16.37
N ARG A 87 23.87 4.33 -17.00
CA ARG A 87 23.83 2.88 -16.82
C ARG A 87 25.18 2.29 -17.21
N ARG A 88 25.77 1.46 -16.34
CA ARG A 88 26.58 0.30 -16.79
C ARG A 88 26.20 -0.95 -16.02
N LYS A 89 25.60 -1.89 -16.75
CA LYS A 89 25.47 -3.32 -16.39
C LYS A 89 26.87 -3.93 -16.27
N ARG A 90 27.12 -4.77 -15.27
CA ARG A 90 28.12 -5.87 -15.30
C ARG A 90 27.76 -6.89 -14.21
N ARG A 91 27.33 -8.10 -14.64
CA ARG A 91 28.07 -9.38 -14.66
C ARG A 91 28.37 -9.92 -13.24
N ARG A 92 27.63 -10.96 -12.86
CA ARG A 92 28.02 -11.93 -11.81
C ARG A 92 29.00 -12.94 -12.41
N LEU A 93 29.91 -13.44 -11.55
CA LEU A 93 30.74 -14.68 -11.55
C LEU A 93 31.76 -14.41 -10.41
N SER A 94 32.09 -15.23 -9.40
CA SER A 94 31.85 -16.65 -9.02
C SER A 94 32.17 -16.81 -7.49
N PRO A 95 32.72 -17.93 -6.97
CA PRO A 95 32.11 -19.11 -6.32
C PRO A 95 32.34 -19.17 -4.77
N GLY A 96 31.56 -19.95 -3.98
CA GLY A 96 31.92 -21.28 -3.39
C GLY A 96 33.03 -21.18 -2.31
N ARG A 97 32.91 -21.56 -1.03
CA ARG A 97 32.44 -22.81 -0.34
C ARG A 97 32.43 -22.55 1.21
N GLU A 98 31.51 -23.13 2.01
CA GLU A 98 31.62 -24.36 2.90
C GLU A 98 32.53 -24.09 4.14
N ASP A 99 32.25 -24.38 5.42
CA ASP A 99 31.39 -25.29 6.22
C ASP A 99 31.04 -24.61 7.60
N GLU A 100 30.19 -25.07 8.55
CA GLU A 100 29.65 -26.39 8.91
C GLU A 100 28.37 -26.26 9.80
N GLU A 101 27.69 -27.40 9.97
CA GLU A 101 26.32 -27.74 10.42
C GLU A 101 25.68 -27.11 11.69
N VAL A 102 24.37 -26.80 11.61
CA VAL A 102 23.30 -27.44 12.42
C VAL A 102 22.00 -27.47 11.58
N LYS A 103 21.37 -28.65 11.53
CA LYS A 103 20.20 -29.02 10.71
C LYS A 103 18.93 -28.21 11.03
N GLU A 104 18.50 -27.36 10.10
CA GLU A 104 17.08 -27.08 9.83
C GLU A 104 16.90 -27.06 8.31
N ALA A 105 16.03 -27.91 7.77
CA ALA A 105 15.85 -28.09 6.33
C ALA A 105 15.59 -26.77 5.59
N PRO A 106 16.51 -26.28 4.73
CA PRO A 106 16.27 -25.11 3.92
C PRO A 106 15.49 -25.55 2.67
N THR A 107 14.33 -24.95 2.41
CA THR A 107 13.70 -25.05 1.10
C THR A 107 14.61 -24.43 0.04
N THR A 108 15.43 -25.27 -0.59
CA THR A 108 16.22 -25.00 -1.78
C THR A 108 15.28 -24.76 -2.97
N ARG A 109 14.67 -23.58 -3.05
CA ARG A 109 14.08 -23.13 -4.31
C ARG A 109 15.23 -22.78 -5.25
N LYS A 110 15.56 -23.69 -6.17
CA LYS A 110 16.36 -23.40 -7.36
C LYS A 110 15.77 -22.16 -8.04
N ASN A 111 16.56 -21.08 -8.08
CA ASN A 111 16.13 -19.75 -8.50
C ASN A 111 16.05 -19.61 -10.04
N ASP A 112 16.60 -20.60 -10.77
CA ASP A 112 16.75 -20.56 -12.23
C ASP A 112 15.41 -20.67 -12.95
N GLY A 113 14.49 -21.51 -12.46
CA GLY A 113 13.14 -21.63 -13.02
C GLY A 113 12.33 -20.35 -12.86
N CYS A 114 12.49 -19.64 -11.74
CA CYS A 114 11.88 -18.34 -11.51
C CYS A 114 12.45 -17.29 -12.48
N LEU A 115 13.77 -17.28 -12.70
CA LEU A 115 14.38 -16.35 -13.65
C LEU A 115 13.91 -16.59 -15.09
N ALA A 116 13.93 -17.86 -15.53
CA ALA A 116 13.52 -18.25 -16.87
C ALA A 116 12.05 -17.89 -17.15
N ARG A 117 11.14 -18.25 -16.23
CA ARG A 117 9.71 -17.90 -16.34
C ARG A 117 9.50 -16.39 -16.35
N GLY A 118 10.24 -15.64 -15.53
CA GLY A 118 10.17 -14.19 -15.50
C GLY A 118 10.61 -13.51 -16.79
N ASN A 119 11.63 -14.06 -17.47
CA ASN A 119 12.10 -13.56 -18.76
C ASN A 119 11.08 -13.86 -19.87
N ARG A 120 10.55 -15.08 -19.92
CA ARG A 120 9.48 -15.45 -20.87
C ARG A 120 8.27 -14.54 -20.78
N GLY A 121 7.83 -14.21 -19.56
CA GLY A 121 6.70 -13.31 -19.39
C GLY A 121 6.99 -11.85 -19.73
N GLU A 122 8.24 -11.40 -19.58
CA GLU A 122 8.66 -10.06 -20.06
C GLU A 122 8.71 -10.03 -21.59
N GLU A 123 9.22 -11.08 -22.24
CA GLU A 123 9.21 -11.22 -23.69
C GLU A 123 7.80 -11.22 -24.25
N LEU A 124 6.89 -12.02 -23.67
CA LEU A 124 5.48 -12.06 -24.06
C LEU A 124 4.84 -10.67 -23.97
N PHE A 125 5.06 -9.98 -22.84
CA PHE A 125 4.51 -8.63 -22.62
C PHE A 125 5.01 -7.63 -23.66
N ARG A 126 6.33 -7.55 -23.86
CA ARG A 126 6.92 -6.63 -24.85
C ARG A 126 6.43 -6.94 -26.25
N TRP A 127 6.37 -8.22 -26.61
CA TRP A 127 5.89 -8.65 -27.91
C TRP A 127 4.44 -8.21 -28.17
N VAL A 128 3.50 -8.48 -27.24
CA VAL A 128 2.08 -8.06 -27.41
C VAL A 128 1.95 -6.54 -27.59
N LEU A 129 2.70 -5.76 -26.79
CA LEU A 129 2.62 -4.30 -26.87
C LEU A 129 3.28 -3.73 -28.15
N ASN A 130 4.37 -4.36 -28.61
CA ASN A 130 5.00 -4.02 -29.89
C ASN A 130 4.03 -4.27 -31.06
N GLN A 131 3.25 -5.35 -31.02
CA GLN A 131 2.23 -5.65 -32.04
C GLN A 131 1.08 -4.63 -32.06
N ARG A 132 0.85 -3.92 -30.95
CA ARG A 132 -0.07 -2.77 -30.89
C ARG A 132 0.56 -1.47 -31.40
N GLY A 133 1.86 -1.47 -31.71
CA GLY A 133 2.60 -0.29 -32.18
C GLY A 133 3.20 0.58 -31.08
N LEU A 134 3.28 0.10 -29.82
CA LEU A 134 4.04 0.81 -28.80
C LEU A 134 5.55 0.67 -29.09
N THR A 135 6.30 1.76 -28.90
CA THR A 135 7.76 1.73 -29.00
C THR A 135 8.40 1.08 -27.78
N ASP A 136 9.62 0.54 -27.92
CA ASP A 136 10.36 -0.04 -26.80
C ASP A 136 10.52 0.95 -25.63
N THR A 137 10.69 2.24 -25.92
CA THR A 137 10.76 3.32 -24.92
C THR A 137 9.44 3.46 -24.16
N ALA A 138 8.30 3.48 -24.87
CA ALA A 138 6.98 3.56 -24.24
C ALA A 138 6.71 2.33 -23.37
N ILE A 139 7.06 1.13 -23.86
CA ILE A 139 6.92 -0.12 -23.10
C ILE A 139 7.80 -0.10 -21.84
N GLN A 140 9.03 0.41 -21.94
CA GLN A 140 9.91 0.54 -20.78
C GLN A 140 9.32 1.51 -19.74
N ASN A 141 8.67 2.59 -20.17
CA ASN A 141 8.00 3.53 -19.26
C ASN A 141 6.81 2.88 -18.56
N VAL A 142 6.00 2.06 -19.26
CA VAL A 142 4.93 1.27 -18.64
C VAL A 142 5.49 0.31 -17.58
N ILE A 143 6.56 -0.41 -17.91
CA ILE A 143 7.23 -1.33 -16.98
C ILE A 143 7.74 -0.58 -15.74
N ASN A 144 8.39 0.57 -15.94
CA ASN A 144 8.90 1.39 -14.85
C ASN A 144 7.78 1.89 -13.92
N GLY A 145 6.64 2.31 -14.49
CA GLY A 145 5.49 2.81 -13.73
C GLY A 145 4.81 1.75 -12.86
N TRP A 146 5.04 0.46 -13.11
CA TRP A 146 4.50 -0.61 -12.26
C TRP A 146 5.41 -0.96 -11.07
N HIS A 147 6.62 -0.40 -11.02
CA HIS A 147 7.57 -0.60 -9.94
C HIS A 147 7.70 -2.09 -9.52
N GLU A 148 7.40 -2.42 -8.27
CA GLU A 148 7.51 -3.78 -7.72
C GLU A 148 6.41 -4.73 -8.21
N ALA A 149 5.29 -4.23 -8.73
CA ALA A 149 4.21 -5.06 -9.28
C ALA A 149 4.67 -5.79 -10.55
N TRP A 150 5.55 -5.17 -11.35
CA TRP A 150 6.08 -5.76 -12.58
C TRP A 150 6.71 -7.13 -12.33
N ARG A 151 7.50 -7.27 -11.26
CA ARG A 151 8.15 -8.54 -10.92
C ARG A 151 7.13 -9.67 -10.77
N ARG A 152 5.96 -9.42 -10.19
CA ARG A 152 4.89 -10.42 -10.06
C ARG A 152 4.21 -10.67 -11.39
N HIS A 153 3.88 -9.61 -12.14
CA HIS A 153 3.22 -9.74 -13.43
C HIS A 153 4.04 -10.53 -14.44
N ARG A 154 5.32 -10.22 -14.64
CA ARG A 154 6.17 -10.97 -15.57
C ARG A 154 6.31 -12.45 -15.21
N GLN A 155 6.31 -12.78 -13.92
CA GLN A 155 6.31 -14.19 -13.48
C GLN A 155 5.01 -14.92 -13.84
N ARG A 156 3.86 -14.25 -13.70
CA ARG A 156 2.57 -14.85 -14.03
C ARG A 156 2.33 -14.93 -15.54
N LEU A 157 2.80 -13.94 -16.29
CA LEU A 157 2.76 -13.96 -17.75
C LEU A 157 3.63 -15.09 -18.32
N GLY A 158 4.79 -15.37 -17.70
CA GLY A 158 5.59 -16.53 -18.08
C GLY A 158 4.89 -17.86 -17.80
N GLN A 159 4.17 -17.96 -16.67
CA GLN A 159 3.36 -19.14 -16.38
C GLN A 159 2.22 -19.31 -17.39
N PHE A 160 1.60 -18.21 -17.82
CA PHE A 160 0.59 -18.25 -18.87
C PHE A 160 1.18 -18.63 -20.23
N ASP A 161 2.37 -18.14 -20.59
CA ASP A 161 3.07 -18.52 -21.82
C ASP A 161 3.35 -20.03 -21.88
N GLU A 162 3.75 -20.63 -20.74
CA GLU A 162 3.94 -22.08 -20.60
C GLU A 162 2.62 -22.84 -20.85
N TYR A 163 1.51 -22.40 -20.24
CA TYR A 163 0.18 -22.95 -20.45
C TYR A 163 -0.30 -22.78 -21.90
N TRP A 164 -0.07 -21.62 -22.51
CA TRP A 164 -0.50 -21.36 -23.88
C TRP A 164 0.18 -22.30 -24.87
N ILE A 165 1.49 -22.53 -24.67
CA ILE A 165 2.28 -23.47 -25.47
C ILE A 165 1.90 -24.92 -25.19
N SER A 166 1.55 -25.29 -23.95
CA SER A 166 1.11 -26.67 -23.64
C SER A 166 -0.22 -27.03 -24.31
N LEU A 167 -1.06 -26.04 -24.65
CA LEU A 167 -2.24 -26.23 -25.50
C LEU A 167 -1.92 -26.35 -27.00
N GLY A 168 -0.63 -26.36 -27.38
CA GLY A 168 -0.19 -26.38 -28.78
C GLY A 168 -0.43 -25.05 -29.52
N ARG A 169 -0.75 -23.96 -28.81
CA ARG A 169 -1.06 -22.67 -29.42
C ARG A 169 0.18 -21.82 -29.62
N ARG A 170 0.22 -21.10 -30.73
CA ARG A 170 1.29 -20.15 -31.04
C ARG A 170 1.02 -18.79 -30.43
N ARG A 171 2.07 -18.00 -30.17
CA ARG A 171 1.93 -16.64 -29.59
C ARG A 171 1.11 -15.72 -30.49
N GLU A 172 1.20 -15.87 -31.81
CA GLU A 172 0.46 -15.10 -32.81
C GLU A 172 -1.06 -15.25 -32.64
N GLU A 173 -1.53 -16.37 -32.09
CA GLU A 173 -2.95 -16.58 -31.82
C GLU A 173 -3.49 -15.70 -30.70
N LEU A 174 -2.64 -15.20 -29.79
CA LEU A 174 -3.06 -14.22 -28.77
C LEU A 174 -3.58 -12.91 -29.38
N LEU A 175 -3.08 -12.53 -30.56
CA LEU A 175 -3.54 -11.33 -31.27
C LEU A 175 -4.93 -11.52 -31.88
N LYS A 176 -5.35 -12.78 -32.06
CA LYS A 176 -6.63 -13.17 -32.66
C LYS A 176 -7.69 -13.53 -31.62
N VAL A 177 -7.37 -13.42 -30.33
CA VAL A 177 -8.34 -13.70 -29.24
C VAL A 177 -9.51 -12.73 -29.34
N GLU A 178 -10.73 -13.24 -29.47
CA GLU A 178 -11.94 -12.41 -29.45
C GLU A 178 -12.53 -12.27 -28.04
N ASP A 179 -12.40 -13.34 -27.25
CA ASP A 179 -12.91 -13.45 -25.89
C ASP A 179 -11.76 -13.61 -24.87
N PRO A 180 -11.23 -12.50 -24.33
CA PRO A 180 -10.19 -12.55 -23.32
C PRO A 180 -10.70 -13.07 -21.96
N GLU A 181 -12.00 -12.97 -21.66
CA GLU A 181 -12.56 -13.54 -20.43
C GLU A 181 -12.40 -15.06 -20.46
N LEU A 182 -12.77 -15.71 -21.57
CA LEU A 182 -12.67 -17.15 -21.74
C LEU A 182 -11.22 -17.65 -21.58
N VAL A 183 -10.25 -16.94 -22.17
CA VAL A 183 -8.83 -17.29 -22.06
C VAL A 183 -8.37 -17.24 -20.60
N ILE A 184 -8.73 -16.17 -19.87
CA ILE A 184 -8.36 -16.04 -18.45
C ILE A 184 -9.07 -17.11 -17.63
N ALA A 185 -10.38 -17.31 -17.84
CA ALA A 185 -11.19 -18.27 -17.10
C ALA A 185 -10.61 -19.69 -17.21
N ASN A 186 -10.32 -20.16 -18.43
CA ASN A 186 -9.76 -21.49 -18.65
C ASN A 186 -8.38 -21.64 -18.01
N PHE A 187 -7.53 -20.62 -18.11
CA PHE A 187 -6.22 -20.66 -17.46
C PHE A 187 -6.33 -20.71 -15.93
N ILE A 188 -7.22 -19.92 -15.33
CA ILE A 188 -7.42 -19.97 -13.87
C ILE A 188 -7.98 -21.32 -13.42
N SER A 189 -8.92 -21.90 -14.16
CA SER A 189 -9.45 -23.24 -13.87
C SER A 189 -8.37 -24.33 -13.97
N GLN A 190 -7.47 -24.24 -14.96
CA GLN A 190 -6.31 -25.13 -15.06
C GLN A 190 -5.38 -24.99 -13.85
N LEU A 191 -5.10 -23.74 -13.42
CA LEU A 191 -4.30 -23.50 -12.22
C LEU A 191 -4.95 -24.10 -10.97
N GLU A 192 -6.28 -24.08 -10.86
CA GLU A 192 -6.98 -24.74 -9.76
C GLU A 192 -6.84 -26.26 -9.82
N ALA A 193 -6.95 -26.87 -11.00
CA ALA A 193 -6.74 -28.32 -11.19
C ALA A 193 -5.30 -28.76 -10.89
N GLU A 194 -4.33 -27.86 -11.03
CA GLU A 194 -2.92 -28.06 -10.67
C GLU A 194 -2.59 -27.67 -9.22
N ASP A 195 -3.61 -27.52 -8.36
CA ASP A 195 -3.47 -27.14 -6.95
C ASP A 195 -2.69 -25.83 -6.72
N ALA A 196 -2.75 -24.90 -7.68
CA ALA A 196 -2.09 -23.60 -7.54
C ALA A 196 -2.73 -22.79 -6.41
N THR A 197 -1.89 -22.19 -5.57
CA THR A 197 -2.34 -21.33 -4.47
C THR A 197 -3.32 -20.24 -4.93
N ASN A 198 -4.30 -19.90 -4.09
CA ASN A 198 -5.26 -18.82 -4.35
C ASN A 198 -4.58 -17.49 -4.73
N ALA A 199 -3.43 -17.19 -4.10
CA ALA A 199 -2.62 -16.02 -4.41
C ALA A 199 -2.01 -16.07 -5.81
N ASN A 200 -1.59 -17.25 -6.27
CA ASN A 200 -1.13 -17.43 -7.65
C ASN A 200 -2.26 -17.08 -8.63
N GLN A 201 -3.42 -17.73 -8.49
CA GLN A 201 -4.57 -17.53 -9.35
C GLN A 201 -4.98 -16.06 -9.45
N ALA A 202 -5.05 -15.35 -8.32
CA ALA A 202 -5.35 -13.92 -8.30
C ALA A 202 -4.29 -13.05 -8.99
N ASN A 203 -3.01 -13.35 -8.81
CA ASN A 203 -1.93 -12.64 -9.50
C ASN A 203 -1.96 -12.92 -11.01
N CYS A 204 -2.29 -14.15 -11.45
CA CYS A 204 -2.47 -14.52 -12.85
C CYS A 204 -3.62 -13.77 -13.50
N ARG A 205 -4.80 -13.79 -12.86
CA ARG A 205 -5.98 -13.02 -13.29
C ARG A 205 -5.60 -11.55 -13.49
N SER A 206 -4.93 -10.95 -12.52
CA SER A 206 -4.51 -9.55 -12.58
C SER A 206 -3.51 -9.28 -13.71
N ALA A 207 -2.49 -10.14 -13.89
CA ALA A 207 -1.47 -9.95 -14.91
C ALA A 207 -2.06 -10.02 -16.33
N LEU A 208 -2.91 -11.02 -16.59
CA LEU A 208 -3.56 -11.19 -17.88
C LEU A 208 -4.62 -10.12 -18.16
N SER A 209 -5.40 -9.75 -17.15
CA SER A 209 -6.36 -8.64 -17.30
C SER A 209 -5.66 -7.36 -17.73
N THR A 210 -4.48 -7.08 -17.17
CA THR A 210 -3.69 -5.91 -17.54
C THR A 210 -3.08 -6.06 -18.95
N LEU A 211 -2.57 -7.24 -19.31
CA LEU A 211 -2.05 -7.50 -20.66
C LEU A 211 -3.14 -7.25 -21.72
N PHE A 212 -4.32 -7.83 -21.57
CA PHE A 212 -5.42 -7.64 -22.53
C PHE A 212 -5.95 -6.20 -22.55
N GLN A 213 -5.98 -5.50 -21.42
CA GLN A 213 -6.29 -4.05 -21.41
C GLN A 213 -5.26 -3.26 -22.23
N LEU A 214 -3.97 -3.57 -22.08
CA LEU A 214 -2.90 -2.94 -22.84
C LEU A 214 -2.84 -3.38 -24.30
N GLN A 215 -3.42 -4.52 -24.66
CA GLN A 215 -3.62 -4.94 -26.04
C GLN A 215 -4.78 -4.18 -26.71
N GLY A 216 -5.71 -3.62 -25.92
CA GLY A 216 -6.80 -2.77 -26.40
C GLY A 216 -8.21 -3.24 -26.00
N PHE A 217 -8.34 -4.34 -25.26
CA PHE A 217 -9.65 -4.82 -24.81
C PHE A 217 -10.26 -3.93 -23.73
N LYS A 218 -11.56 -3.67 -23.84
CA LYS A 218 -12.32 -2.95 -22.82
C LYS A 218 -12.44 -3.78 -21.54
N LYS A 219 -12.47 -3.13 -20.38
CA LYS A 219 -12.48 -3.81 -19.07
C LYS A 219 -13.68 -4.74 -18.88
N GLU A 220 -14.81 -4.39 -19.49
CA GLU A 220 -16.06 -5.14 -19.42
C GLU A 220 -15.96 -6.47 -20.16
N LYS A 221 -15.23 -6.52 -21.29
CA LYS A 221 -14.96 -7.75 -22.06
C LYS A 221 -14.00 -8.72 -21.34
N ILE A 222 -13.19 -8.21 -20.42
CA ILE A 222 -12.17 -9.00 -19.70
C ILE A 222 -12.74 -9.52 -18.38
N ASN A 223 -13.61 -8.75 -17.72
CA ASN A 223 -14.08 -9.00 -16.36
C ASN A 223 -15.56 -9.40 -16.32
N GLY A 224 -16.00 -10.28 -17.20
CA GLY A 224 -17.37 -10.75 -17.20
C GLY A 224 -17.71 -11.69 -16.02
N VAL A 225 -18.94 -12.20 -16.07
CA VAL A 225 -19.59 -12.86 -14.93
C VAL A 225 -18.95 -14.20 -14.62
N ALA A 226 -18.53 -14.98 -15.63
CA ALA A 226 -17.95 -16.30 -15.41
C ALA A 226 -16.62 -16.18 -14.66
N LEU A 227 -15.74 -15.29 -15.10
CA LEU A 227 -14.48 -15.03 -14.43
C LEU A 227 -14.67 -14.46 -13.01
N GLN A 228 -15.73 -13.69 -12.77
CA GLN A 228 -16.07 -13.24 -11.42
C GLN A 228 -16.47 -14.42 -10.51
N GLN A 229 -17.26 -15.38 -10.99
CA GLN A 229 -17.65 -16.55 -10.19
C GLN A 229 -16.46 -17.46 -9.89
N ILE A 230 -15.64 -17.78 -10.91
CA ILE A 230 -14.42 -18.60 -10.75
C ILE A 230 -13.53 -17.99 -9.66
N MET A 231 -13.36 -16.67 -9.67
CA MET A 231 -12.46 -15.99 -8.75
C MET A 231 -13.01 -15.83 -7.33
N LYS A 232 -14.27 -16.18 -7.02
CA LYS A 232 -14.81 -16.08 -5.65
C LYS A 232 -14.07 -16.96 -4.66
N LYS A 233 -13.83 -18.23 -5.00
CA LYS A 233 -13.14 -19.19 -4.11
C LYS A 233 -11.69 -18.77 -3.84
N PRO A 234 -10.87 -18.43 -4.86
CA PRO A 234 -9.53 -17.89 -4.62
C PRO A 234 -9.54 -16.59 -3.81
N GLN A 235 -10.47 -15.68 -4.10
CA GLN A 235 -10.59 -14.44 -3.34
C GLN A 235 -10.96 -14.69 -1.87
N ALA A 236 -11.90 -15.58 -1.60
CA ALA A 236 -12.29 -15.94 -0.24
C ALA A 236 -11.14 -16.61 0.52
N GLY A 237 -10.44 -17.55 -0.11
CA GLY A 237 -9.31 -18.25 0.50
C GLY A 237 -8.07 -17.38 0.74
N MET A 238 -7.99 -16.19 0.14
CA MET A 238 -6.95 -15.19 0.46
C MET A 238 -7.37 -14.22 1.57
N ARG A 239 -8.64 -14.17 1.95
CA ARG A 239 -9.08 -13.30 3.05
C ARG A 239 -8.50 -13.84 4.34
N LYS A 240 -7.88 -12.96 5.12
CA LYS A 240 -7.47 -13.32 6.47
C LYS A 240 -8.73 -13.58 7.30
N PRO A 241 -8.77 -14.67 8.10
CA PRO A 241 -9.85 -14.84 9.06
C PRO A 241 -9.87 -13.63 10.00
N ILE A 242 -11.06 -13.11 10.29
CA ILE A 242 -11.23 -12.05 11.27
C ILE A 242 -11.06 -12.71 12.64
N LYS A 243 -9.92 -12.45 13.28
CA LYS A 243 -9.62 -12.90 14.65
C LYS A 243 -9.25 -11.69 15.49
N GLU A 244 -9.61 -11.73 16.77
CA GLU A 244 -9.01 -10.82 17.75
C GLU A 244 -7.52 -11.17 17.85
N GLU A 245 -6.68 -10.31 17.28
CA GLU A 245 -5.22 -10.49 17.28
C GLU A 245 -4.61 -9.45 18.22
N GLN A 246 -4.09 -9.89 19.37
CA GLN A 246 -3.27 -9.03 20.20
C GLN A 246 -1.97 -8.69 19.47
N ILE A 247 -1.53 -7.44 19.54
CA ILE A 247 -0.20 -7.04 19.07
C ILE A 247 0.80 -6.98 20.22
N TRP A 248 2.08 -7.21 19.94
CA TRP A 248 3.15 -7.10 20.93
C TRP A 248 3.22 -5.67 21.52
N ASN A 249 3.62 -5.55 22.78
CA ASN A 249 3.65 -4.28 23.50
C ASN A 249 4.81 -3.39 23.04
N TYR A 250 4.48 -2.22 22.48
CA TYR A 250 5.45 -1.25 21.97
C TYR A 250 6.47 -0.78 23.02
N ASP A 251 6.11 -0.82 24.30
CA ASP A 251 7.02 -0.49 25.41
C ASP A 251 8.24 -1.38 25.47
N GLN A 252 8.16 -2.63 24.99
CA GLN A 252 9.32 -3.52 24.91
C GLN A 252 10.41 -2.90 24.03
N LEU A 253 10.03 -2.33 22.89
CA LEU A 253 10.95 -1.65 21.98
C LEU A 253 11.46 -0.33 22.58
N LEU A 254 10.59 0.47 23.19
CA LEU A 254 11.00 1.75 23.78
C LEU A 254 11.98 1.56 24.96
N LYS A 255 11.72 0.58 25.83
CA LYS A 255 12.63 0.21 26.93
C LYS A 255 13.98 -0.26 26.41
N TYR A 256 13.99 -1.10 25.38
CA TYR A 256 15.23 -1.53 24.73
C TYR A 256 16.02 -0.35 24.17
N ILE A 257 15.37 0.53 23.41
CA ILE A 257 16.00 1.71 22.81
C ILE A 257 16.58 2.63 23.91
N LYS A 258 15.80 2.89 24.96
CA LYS A 258 16.23 3.69 26.11
C LYS A 258 17.49 3.12 26.75
N ASN A 259 17.49 1.82 27.09
CA ASN A 259 18.64 1.14 27.68
C ASN A 259 19.88 1.18 26.77
N LYS A 260 19.68 1.11 25.44
CA LYS A 260 20.79 1.20 24.47
C LYS A 260 21.28 2.63 24.24
N SER A 261 20.55 3.66 24.67
CA SER A 261 21.00 5.05 24.56
C SER A 261 22.26 5.30 25.38
N ASP A 262 22.37 4.68 26.56
CA ASP A 262 23.52 4.83 27.46
C ASP A 262 24.74 4.02 26.97
N GLN A 263 24.50 2.99 26.16
CA GLN A 263 25.52 2.06 25.65
C GLN A 263 25.80 2.23 24.15
N LYS A 264 25.56 3.43 23.60
CA LYS A 264 25.65 3.69 22.15
C LYS A 264 27.00 3.32 21.52
N VAL A 265 28.08 3.40 22.29
CA VAL A 265 29.45 3.08 21.82
C VAL A 265 29.63 1.58 21.57
N GLN A 266 28.90 0.73 22.30
CA GLN A 266 29.02 -0.73 22.22
C GLN A 266 28.14 -1.34 21.12
N LEU A 267 27.25 -0.54 20.50
CA LEU A 267 26.35 -1.02 19.46
C LEU A 267 27.10 -1.30 18.15
N SER A 268 26.90 -2.50 17.60
CA SER A 268 27.35 -2.81 16.25
C SER A 268 26.68 -1.88 15.22
N GLU A 269 27.31 -1.70 14.05
CA GLU A 269 26.78 -0.86 12.98
C GLU A 269 25.35 -1.29 12.56
N ILE A 270 25.10 -2.60 12.49
CA ILE A 270 23.81 -3.17 12.08
C ILE A 270 22.75 -2.99 13.17
N GLU A 271 23.08 -3.20 14.44
CA GLU A 271 22.13 -2.95 15.55
C GLU A 271 21.76 -1.47 15.64
N PHE A 272 22.76 -0.59 15.48
CA PHE A 272 22.53 0.85 15.49
C PHE A 272 21.59 1.27 14.35
N LEU A 273 21.85 0.79 13.13
CA LEU A 273 20.97 1.01 11.99
C LEU A 273 19.55 0.50 12.30
N GLY A 274 19.42 -0.69 12.87
CA GLY A 274 18.15 -1.28 13.26
C GLY A 274 17.36 -0.39 14.22
N ILE A 275 18.03 0.17 15.24
CA ILE A 275 17.40 1.09 16.22
C ILE A 275 16.92 2.36 15.54
N VAL A 276 17.75 2.99 14.71
CA VAL A 276 17.40 4.23 14.00
C VAL A 276 16.17 4.01 13.12
N ILE A 277 16.18 2.94 12.32
CA ILE A 277 15.07 2.61 11.41
C ILE A 277 13.80 2.27 12.19
N ALA A 278 13.89 1.44 13.23
CA ALA A 278 12.74 1.06 14.06
C ALA A 278 12.11 2.28 14.76
N THR A 279 12.95 3.21 15.22
CA THR A 279 12.52 4.49 15.82
C THR A 279 11.81 5.35 14.79
N ILE A 280 12.38 5.55 13.61
CA ILE A 280 11.71 6.30 12.53
C ILE A 280 10.37 5.65 12.18
N MET A 281 10.32 4.33 11.99
CA MET A 281 9.09 3.60 11.62
C MET A 281 8.01 3.73 12.69
N GLY A 282 8.37 3.65 13.97
CA GLY A 282 7.45 3.83 15.08
C GLY A 282 6.85 5.24 15.11
N TYR A 283 7.68 6.27 15.09
CA TYR A 283 7.24 7.65 15.27
C TYR A 283 6.68 8.34 14.02
N SER A 284 7.01 7.90 12.80
CA SER A 284 6.53 8.52 11.54
C SER A 284 5.43 7.74 10.84
N THR A 285 5.21 6.51 11.29
CA THR A 285 4.36 5.55 10.62
C THR A 285 4.81 5.25 9.16
N LEU A 286 6.07 5.49 8.79
CA LEU A 286 6.60 5.13 7.47
C LEU A 286 6.86 3.61 7.38
N ARG A 287 6.63 3.03 6.20
CA ARG A 287 7.02 1.63 5.91
C ARG A 287 8.54 1.53 5.77
N LEU A 288 9.08 0.34 6.01
CA LEU A 288 10.52 0.09 5.87
C LEU A 288 11.07 0.56 4.52
N ILE A 289 10.36 0.27 3.42
CA ILE A 289 10.81 0.67 2.08
C ILE A 289 10.79 2.19 1.89
N GLU A 290 9.83 2.88 2.50
CA GLU A 290 9.71 4.34 2.46
C GLU A 290 10.87 4.98 3.25
N VAL A 291 11.25 4.39 4.40
CA VAL A 291 12.40 4.83 5.18
C VAL A 291 13.72 4.52 4.46
N HIS A 292 13.85 3.32 3.88
CA HIS A 292 15.04 2.88 3.13
C HIS A 292 15.35 3.81 1.95
N ARG A 293 14.33 4.30 1.24
CA ARG A 293 14.48 5.22 0.10
C ARG A 293 14.51 6.70 0.49
N ALA A 294 14.34 7.03 1.78
CA ALA A 294 14.16 8.40 2.19
C ALA A 294 15.43 9.23 2.07
N ILE A 295 15.23 10.50 1.72
CA ILE A 295 16.23 11.57 1.88
C ILE A 295 16.03 12.17 3.27
N VAL A 296 17.14 12.37 3.97
CA VAL A 296 17.15 12.89 5.34
C VAL A 296 17.94 14.19 5.38
N SER A 297 17.36 15.22 6.01
CA SER A 297 17.97 16.55 6.10
C SER A 297 17.85 17.10 7.52
N LYS A 298 18.94 17.67 8.03
CA LYS A 298 18.96 18.36 9.32
C LYS A 298 18.32 19.74 9.18
N LEU A 299 17.43 20.09 10.09
CA LEU A 299 16.78 21.39 10.17
C LEU A 299 17.27 22.15 11.42
N PRO A 300 17.00 23.47 11.53
CA PRO A 300 17.29 24.23 12.74
C PRO A 300 16.64 23.63 14.00
N LYS A 301 17.14 24.04 15.18
CA LYS A 301 16.61 23.63 16.49
C LYS A 301 16.60 22.10 16.70
N GLY A 302 17.57 21.40 16.14
CA GLY A 302 17.71 19.94 16.29
C GLY A 302 16.62 19.12 15.59
N CYS A 303 15.82 19.73 14.73
CA CYS A 303 14.78 19.04 13.97
C CYS A 303 15.39 18.26 12.80
N TRP A 304 14.68 17.21 12.36
CA TRP A 304 15.07 16.42 11.19
C TRP A 304 13.89 16.24 10.24
N GLN A 305 14.16 16.36 8.95
CA GLN A 305 13.21 16.15 7.89
C GLN A 305 13.50 14.84 7.17
N ILE A 306 12.46 14.03 6.96
CA ILE A 306 12.48 12.81 6.15
C ILE A 306 11.56 13.01 4.97
N LYS A 307 12.12 13.01 3.75
CA LYS A 307 11.39 13.09 2.48
C LYS A 307 11.43 11.73 1.79
N THR A 308 10.29 11.21 1.36
CA THR A 308 10.18 9.93 0.66
C THR A 308 8.98 9.92 -0.27
N ALA A 309 8.86 8.95 -1.18
CA ALA A 309 7.69 8.78 -2.04
C ALA A 309 6.85 7.59 -1.58
N MET A 310 5.53 7.78 -1.48
CA MET A 310 4.61 6.67 -1.23
C MET A 310 4.17 6.05 -2.55
N PHE A 311 4.60 4.83 -2.83
CA PHE A 311 4.15 4.13 -4.05
C PHE A 311 2.80 3.43 -3.89
N LYS A 312 2.25 3.34 -2.67
CA LYS A 312 0.95 2.68 -2.40
C LYS A 312 -0.16 3.73 -2.19
N GLY A 313 -1.03 3.87 -3.17
CA GLY A 313 -2.25 4.71 -3.12
C GLY A 313 -2.19 5.86 -4.11
N HIS A 314 -1.27 6.79 -3.89
CA HIS A 314 -0.99 7.93 -4.76
C HIS A 314 0.52 8.17 -4.72
N ASP A 315 1.18 8.32 -5.88
CA ASP A 315 2.62 8.57 -6.00
C ASP A 315 2.95 9.99 -5.51
N THR A 316 2.81 10.18 -4.20
CA THR A 316 2.85 11.49 -3.55
C THR A 316 4.08 11.55 -2.67
N GLY A 317 4.81 12.65 -2.83
CA GLY A 317 5.90 13.00 -1.94
C GLY A 317 5.38 13.14 -0.50
N VAL A 318 6.03 12.43 0.41
CA VAL A 318 5.78 12.49 1.84
C VAL A 318 6.94 13.17 2.52
N THR A 319 6.61 14.19 3.31
CA THR A 319 7.54 14.83 4.22
C THR A 319 7.10 14.56 5.66
N VAL A 320 8.05 14.15 6.50
CA VAL A 320 7.89 14.02 7.95
C VAL A 320 8.94 14.88 8.61
N ILE A 321 8.53 15.68 9.60
CA ILE A 321 9.45 16.49 10.40
C ILE A 321 9.42 15.96 11.82
N PHE A 322 10.55 15.44 12.27
CA PHE A 322 10.78 15.10 13.67
C PHE A 322 11.31 16.31 14.42
N ARG A 323 10.66 16.60 15.54
CA ARG A 323 11.14 17.55 16.54
C ARG A 323 11.75 16.77 17.72
N PRO A 324 12.72 17.34 18.44
CA PRO A 324 13.21 16.75 19.69
C PRO A 324 12.05 16.42 20.64
N LEU A 325 12.16 15.30 21.33
CA LEU A 325 11.26 14.88 22.40
C LEU A 325 11.89 15.21 23.74
N ASP A 326 11.09 15.29 24.79
CA ASP A 326 11.58 15.52 26.16
C ASP A 326 12.54 14.41 26.59
N ASP A 327 12.19 13.15 26.35
CA ASP A 327 13.09 12.02 26.55
C ASP A 327 13.96 11.79 25.31
N LEU A 328 15.18 12.34 25.36
CA LEU A 328 16.18 12.22 24.30
C LEU A 328 16.66 10.77 24.08
N SER A 329 16.51 9.87 25.06
CA SER A 329 16.99 8.49 24.96
C SER A 329 16.21 7.66 23.93
N ILE A 330 14.95 8.01 23.70
CA ILE A 330 14.05 7.36 22.73
C ILE A 330 13.76 8.26 21.52
N CYS A 331 14.40 9.43 21.44
CA CYS A 331 14.06 10.45 20.48
C CYS A 331 14.62 10.14 19.08
N PRO A 332 13.77 10.11 18.02
CA PRO A 332 14.22 9.89 16.64
C PRO A 332 15.32 10.86 16.20
N THR A 333 15.23 12.14 16.57
CA THR A 333 16.23 13.14 16.16
C THR A 333 17.59 12.86 16.78
N GLN A 334 17.64 12.36 18.02
CA GLN A 334 18.89 12.06 18.72
C GLN A 334 19.57 10.82 18.16
N TRP A 335 18.81 9.77 17.86
CA TRP A 335 19.32 8.57 17.19
C TRP A 335 19.81 8.86 15.78
N LEU A 336 19.05 9.66 15.02
CA LEU A 336 19.42 10.05 13.66
C LEU A 336 20.65 10.97 13.64
N SER A 337 20.76 11.93 14.56
CA SER A 337 21.96 12.75 14.72
C SER A 337 23.17 11.90 15.05
N SER A 338 23.02 10.92 15.95
CA SER A 338 24.09 10.00 16.33
C SER A 338 24.53 9.12 15.14
N TRP A 339 23.60 8.66 14.30
CA TRP A 339 23.90 7.94 13.07
C TRP A 339 24.66 8.81 12.06
N MET A 340 24.20 10.04 11.84
CA MET A 340 24.83 10.96 10.89
C MET A 340 26.21 11.43 11.35
N ASN A 341 26.43 11.57 12.66
CA ASN A 341 27.74 11.93 13.22
C ASN A 341 28.79 10.82 13.10
N ARG A 342 28.39 9.57 12.84
CA ARG A 342 29.34 8.49 12.49
C ARG A 342 29.94 8.68 11.10
N ARG A 343 29.44 9.66 10.32
CA ARG A 343 29.92 9.96 8.97
C ARG A 343 31.04 10.98 8.97
N LYS A 344 32.04 10.80 8.10
CA LYS A 344 33.09 11.80 7.89
C LYS A 344 32.55 12.93 7.02
N LYS A 345 33.07 14.16 7.14
CA LYS A 345 32.64 15.32 6.32
C LYS A 345 32.72 15.03 4.81
N LYS A 346 33.71 14.26 4.37
CA LYS A 346 33.86 13.83 2.96
C LYS A 346 32.75 12.88 2.46
N ASP A 347 31.92 12.36 3.36
CA ASP A 347 30.87 11.39 3.08
C ASP A 347 29.49 12.04 2.87
N GLU A 348 29.42 13.37 2.77
CA GLU A 348 28.16 14.12 2.62
C GLU A 348 27.37 13.70 1.36
N LYS A 349 28.07 13.26 0.32
CA LYS A 349 27.48 12.72 -0.92
C LYS A 349 27.00 11.26 -0.80
N LEU A 350 27.33 10.55 0.28
CA LEU A 350 26.97 9.13 0.42
C LEU A 350 25.49 8.97 0.83
N PRO A 351 24.78 7.94 0.31
CA PRO A 351 23.39 7.64 0.68
C PRO A 351 23.23 7.48 2.20
N VAL A 352 22.16 8.00 2.81
CA VAL A 352 21.93 8.06 4.27
C VAL A 352 22.22 6.76 5.03
N TRP A 353 21.86 5.61 4.45
CA TRP A 353 22.04 4.28 5.04
C TRP A 353 23.35 3.62 4.58
N TRP A 354 24.47 4.33 4.65
CA TRP A 354 25.79 3.78 4.30
C TRP A 354 26.32 2.86 5.39
N LEU A 355 26.85 1.70 5.00
CA LEU A 355 27.54 0.76 5.88
C LEU A 355 29.05 0.88 5.62
N TYR A 356 29.80 1.34 6.61
CA TYR A 356 31.26 1.45 6.54
C TYR A 356 31.91 0.07 6.54
N SER A 357 31.37 -0.88 7.29
CA SER A 357 31.87 -2.27 7.31
C SER A 357 31.85 -2.94 5.93
N LYS A 358 30.95 -2.50 5.04
CA LYS A 358 30.79 -3.06 3.68
C LYS A 358 31.17 -2.10 2.57
N ASN A 359 31.56 -0.88 2.91
CA ASN A 359 31.83 0.21 1.99
C ASN A 359 30.76 0.40 0.89
N ARG A 360 29.49 0.30 1.27
CA ARG A 360 28.34 0.51 0.37
C ARG A 360 27.06 0.86 1.12
N VAL A 361 26.06 1.32 0.38
CA VAL A 361 24.70 1.50 0.91
C VAL A 361 24.10 0.16 1.37
N ALA A 362 23.38 0.19 2.49
CA ALA A 362 22.61 -0.93 2.99
C ALA A 362 21.52 -1.33 1.98
N SER A 363 21.42 -2.62 1.68
CA SER A 363 20.31 -3.14 0.89
C SER A 363 19.01 -3.07 1.69
N TYR A 364 17.87 -3.19 1.01
CA TYR A 364 16.56 -3.29 1.68
C TYR A 364 16.52 -4.50 2.62
N GLU A 365 17.04 -5.64 2.20
CA GLU A 365 17.12 -6.88 2.98
C GLU A 365 18.00 -6.71 4.21
N GLU A 366 19.13 -6.02 4.09
CA GLU A 366 20.02 -5.73 5.22
C GLU A 366 19.34 -4.79 6.23
N THR A 367 18.63 -3.79 5.73
CA THR A 367 17.85 -2.87 6.58
C THR A 367 16.73 -3.63 7.30
N SER A 368 16.05 -4.56 6.61
CA SER A 368 15.04 -5.43 7.21
C SER A 368 15.65 -6.36 8.27
N LYS A 369 16.82 -6.95 8.00
CA LYS A 369 17.55 -7.81 8.94
C LYS A 369 17.98 -7.02 10.18
N ALA A 370 18.47 -5.80 10.01
CA ALA A 370 18.85 -4.90 11.10
C ALA A 370 17.68 -4.66 12.07
N VAL A 371 16.49 -4.36 11.53
CA VAL A 371 15.27 -4.20 12.34
C VAL A 371 14.88 -5.51 13.02
N HIS A 372 14.97 -6.65 12.34
CA HIS A 372 14.67 -7.95 12.94
C HIS A 372 15.62 -8.33 14.07
N ILE A 373 16.90 -7.97 14.00
CA ILE A 373 17.87 -8.16 15.10
C ILE A 373 17.39 -7.39 16.34
N VAL A 374 16.98 -6.13 16.17
CA VAL A 374 16.41 -5.33 17.27
C VAL A 374 15.12 -5.95 17.80
N MET A 375 14.21 -6.39 16.92
CA MET A 375 12.98 -7.04 17.35
C MET A 375 13.23 -8.32 18.17
N LYS A 376 14.21 -9.13 17.75
CA LYS A 376 14.64 -10.33 18.48
C LYS A 376 15.23 -9.98 19.84
N ALA A 377 16.08 -8.95 19.91
CA ALA A 377 16.65 -8.46 21.17
C ALA A 377 15.58 -7.93 22.15
N CYS A 378 14.47 -7.39 21.62
CA CYS A 378 13.30 -6.98 22.39
C CYS A 378 12.41 -8.14 22.85
N LYS A 379 12.76 -9.40 22.52
CA LYS A 379 11.95 -10.61 22.77
C LYS A 379 10.57 -10.56 22.10
N ILE A 380 10.46 -9.88 20.95
CA ILE A 380 9.23 -9.86 20.15
C ILE A 380 9.06 -11.24 19.48
N PRO A 381 7.86 -11.85 19.51
CA PRO A 381 7.62 -13.16 18.89
C PRO A 381 8.01 -13.20 17.41
N THR A 382 8.61 -14.32 16.97
CA THR A 382 9.17 -14.51 15.62
C THR A 382 8.14 -14.42 14.49
N GLY A 383 6.85 -14.58 14.78
CA GLY A 383 5.76 -14.41 13.81
C GLY A 383 5.52 -12.95 13.37
N TYR A 384 6.09 -11.96 14.09
CA TYR A 384 5.92 -10.56 13.75
C TYR A 384 6.96 -10.05 12.74
N THR A 385 6.48 -9.35 11.72
CA THR A 385 7.32 -8.67 10.73
C THR A 385 7.66 -7.24 11.15
N VAL A 386 8.65 -6.61 10.50
CA VAL A 386 8.99 -5.17 10.68
C VAL A 386 7.77 -4.23 10.55
N THR A 387 6.76 -4.64 9.77
CA THR A 387 5.53 -3.85 9.59
C THR A 387 4.66 -3.77 10.84
N SER A 388 4.85 -4.72 11.78
CA SER A 388 4.14 -4.72 13.06
C SER A 388 4.55 -3.56 13.96
N ILE A 389 5.75 -2.99 13.81
CA ILE A 389 6.23 -1.83 14.61
C ILE A 389 5.26 -0.66 14.51
N ARG A 390 4.84 -0.33 13.30
CA ARG A 390 3.80 0.68 13.05
C ARG A 390 2.51 0.36 13.77
N SER A 391 2.07 -0.89 13.68
CA SER A 391 0.77 -1.30 14.22
C SER A 391 0.79 -1.26 15.75
N SER A 392 1.88 -1.74 16.36
CA SER A 392 2.12 -1.70 17.81
C SER A 392 2.19 -0.26 18.33
N SER A 393 2.92 0.61 17.62
CA SER A 393 3.01 2.04 17.95
C SER A 393 1.64 2.72 17.89
N MET A 394 0.84 2.49 16.83
CA MET A 394 -0.50 3.08 16.73
C MET A 394 -1.47 2.51 17.78
N THR A 395 -1.38 1.21 18.10
CA THR A 395 -2.18 0.60 19.17
C THR A 395 -1.88 1.27 20.51
N LYS A 396 -0.58 1.46 20.84
CA LYS A 396 -0.17 2.18 22.04
C LYS A 396 -0.73 3.61 22.05
N SER A 397 -0.66 4.34 20.94
CA SER A 397 -1.21 5.69 20.87
C SER A 397 -2.72 5.71 21.14
N ILE A 398 -3.48 4.74 20.61
CA ILE A 398 -4.92 4.59 20.87
C ILE A 398 -5.16 4.31 22.36
N ASP A 399 -4.38 3.41 22.98
CA ASP A 399 -4.47 3.13 24.41
C ASP A 399 -4.16 4.34 25.29
N GLN A 400 -3.30 5.25 24.81
CA GLN A 400 -2.99 6.52 25.46
C GLN A 400 -4.01 7.63 25.16
N GLY A 401 -5.12 7.31 24.49
CA GLY A 401 -6.24 8.23 24.25
C GLY A 401 -6.18 9.00 22.93
N ALA A 402 -5.27 8.65 22.00
CA ALA A 402 -5.24 9.28 20.69
C ALA A 402 -6.55 9.03 19.92
N THR A 403 -7.12 10.09 19.35
CA THR A 403 -8.36 10.04 18.60
C THR A 403 -8.17 9.33 17.25
N LYS A 404 -9.25 8.76 16.71
CA LYS A 404 -9.25 8.18 15.35
C LYS A 404 -8.79 9.19 14.29
N THR A 405 -9.08 10.49 14.49
CA THR A 405 -8.64 11.57 13.58
C THR A 405 -7.14 11.79 13.65
N GLU A 406 -6.54 11.76 14.85
CA GLU A 406 -5.10 11.87 15.03
C GLU A 406 -4.35 10.68 14.40
N ILE A 407 -4.82 9.46 14.64
CA ILE A 407 -4.24 8.26 14.05
C ILE A 407 -4.38 8.30 12.53
N ASN A 408 -5.55 8.64 11.99
CA ASN A 408 -5.74 8.76 10.54
C ASN A 408 -4.80 9.81 9.92
N ARG A 409 -4.61 10.95 10.58
CA ARG A 409 -3.66 11.99 10.14
C ARG A 409 -2.22 11.49 10.19
N ALA A 410 -1.80 10.84 11.28
CA ALA A 410 -0.45 10.30 11.45
C ALA A 410 -0.13 9.18 10.43
N THR A 411 -1.13 8.36 10.11
CA THR A 411 -1.04 7.24 9.16
C THR A 411 -1.38 7.62 7.72
N ARG A 412 -1.80 8.88 7.49
CA ARG A 412 -2.19 9.46 6.20
C ARG A 412 -3.36 8.74 5.55
N HIS A 413 -4.28 8.23 6.35
CA HIS A 413 -5.55 7.69 5.88
C HIS A 413 -6.58 8.81 5.69
N ARG A 414 -7.48 8.64 4.71
CA ARG A 414 -8.58 9.59 4.45
C ARG A 414 -9.42 9.78 5.72
N LYS A 415 -9.93 10.99 5.94
CA LYS A 415 -10.90 11.26 7.02
C LYS A 415 -12.10 10.32 6.87
N GLY A 416 -12.56 9.73 7.97
CA GLY A 416 -13.63 8.71 7.96
C GLY A 416 -13.17 7.29 7.59
N SER A 417 -11.89 7.07 7.28
CA SER A 417 -11.37 5.73 7.00
C SER A 417 -11.57 4.77 8.18
N GLN A 418 -12.01 3.55 7.86
CA GLN A 418 -12.10 2.44 8.82
C GLN A 418 -10.76 1.71 9.00
N ALA A 419 -9.68 2.19 8.37
CA ALA A 419 -8.35 1.60 8.48
C ALA A 419 -7.85 1.49 9.93
N VAL A 420 -8.16 2.47 10.79
CA VAL A 420 -7.80 2.41 12.22
C VAL A 420 -8.43 1.20 12.89
N ALA A 421 -9.74 1.03 12.78
CA ALA A 421 -10.44 -0.11 13.37
C ALA A 421 -9.99 -1.45 12.76
N ASN A 422 -9.70 -1.47 11.45
CA ASN A 422 -9.39 -2.72 10.75
C ASN A 422 -7.93 -3.17 10.92
N HIS A 423 -7.00 -2.26 11.24
CA HIS A 423 -5.57 -2.54 11.17
C HIS A 423 -4.77 -2.14 12.41
N TYR A 424 -5.24 -1.17 13.20
CA TYR A 424 -4.48 -0.57 14.29
C TYR A 424 -5.14 -0.72 15.65
N ASP A 425 -6.48 -0.72 15.73
CA ASP A 425 -7.20 -1.03 16.96
C ASP A 425 -7.20 -2.55 17.18
N LYS A 426 -6.06 -3.05 17.66
CA LYS A 426 -5.82 -4.46 17.97
C LYS A 426 -6.03 -4.77 19.45
N ASN A 427 -6.75 -3.90 20.15
CA ASN A 427 -7.12 -4.12 21.52
C ASN A 427 -8.13 -5.26 21.61
N LEU A 428 -7.96 -6.12 22.60
CA LEU A 428 -8.96 -7.14 22.90
C LEU A 428 -10.28 -6.43 23.23
N ASN A 429 -11.39 -7.03 22.81
CA ASN A 429 -12.72 -6.54 23.13
C ASN A 429 -13.07 -6.65 24.62
N ASP A 430 -12.12 -7.09 25.46
CA ASP A 430 -12.26 -7.25 26.90
C ASP A 430 -12.72 -5.98 27.59
N LYS A 431 -12.19 -4.80 27.23
CA LYS A 431 -12.69 -3.54 27.81
C LYS A 431 -14.19 -3.34 27.56
N ILE A 432 -14.70 -3.76 26.39
CA ILE A 432 -16.13 -3.72 26.07
C ILE A 432 -16.87 -4.80 26.85
N ARG A 433 -16.37 -6.04 26.89
CA ARG A 433 -16.95 -7.14 27.68
C ARG A 433 -17.07 -6.78 29.16
N THR A 434 -16.04 -6.20 29.76
CA THR A 434 -16.05 -5.72 31.15
C THR A 434 -17.05 -4.59 31.36
N ARG A 435 -17.21 -3.67 30.40
CA ARG A 435 -18.23 -2.61 30.49
C ARG A 435 -19.64 -3.19 30.40
N LEU A 436 -19.86 -4.18 29.54
CA LEU A 436 -21.14 -4.87 29.42
C LEU A 436 -21.49 -5.68 30.69
N ALA A 437 -20.48 -6.15 31.42
CA ALA A 437 -20.66 -6.91 32.65
C ALA A 437 -20.94 -6.04 33.89
N LYS A 438 -20.97 -4.70 33.77
CA LYS A 438 -21.35 -3.82 34.88
C LYS A 438 -22.88 -3.79 34.98
N LEU A 439 -23.41 -4.24 36.13
CA LEU A 439 -24.83 -4.16 36.50
C LEU A 439 -25.20 -2.75 36.95
#